data_AF-A0A1M5Z0X1-F1
#
_entry.id   AF-A0A1M5Z0X1-F1
#
_cell.length_a   1.000
_cell.length_b   1.000
_cell.length_c   1.000
_cell.angle_alpha   90.00
_cell.angle_beta   90.00
_cell.angle_gamma   90.00
#
_symmetry.space_group_name_H-M   'P 1'
#
loop_
_entity.id
_entity.type
_entity.pdbx_description
1 polymer ?
#
loop_
_entity_poly.entity_id
_entity_poly.type
_entity_poly.pdbx_seq_one_letter_code
_entity_poly.pdbx_strand_id
1 'polypeptide(L)'
;MNKLHEMIKRRKDQGFTLIELMIVIAVIGILAIVLVPKVGTIKTQSKGTGVETNMRVVQGFVESKINTWVNQKTTATTAAGIIDAAFTGESNQLTNPYTSLAVDADSGVDADPVNVPLYILTTTTGNDITSGNSGVGKTTGTVVISIEGGESTTEPITEINIYAHDDKGALLKTVKVTP
;
A
#
# COMPACT_ATOMS: atom_id res chain seq x y z
N MET A 1 69.34 -29.90 51.40
CA MET A 1 68.74 -28.92 50.47
C MET A 1 67.65 -29.63 49.70
N ASN A 2 66.40 -29.43 50.13
CA ASN A 2 65.23 -30.09 49.59
C ASN A 2 64.85 -29.46 48.24
N LYS A 3 64.68 -30.27 47.20
CA LYS A 3 63.90 -29.89 46.02
C LYS A 3 62.76 -30.90 45.85
N LEU A 4 61.61 -30.47 46.34
CA LEU A 4 60.31 -31.11 46.14
C LEU A 4 60.01 -31.06 44.63
N HIS A 5 59.99 -32.20 43.96
CA HIS A 5 59.48 -32.27 42.59
C HIS A 5 57.97 -32.18 42.65
N GLU A 6 57.46 -30.95 42.53
CA GLU A 6 56.04 -30.67 42.38
C GLU A 6 55.58 -31.17 41.01
N MET A 7 54.82 -32.27 41.00
CA MET A 7 54.15 -32.79 39.81
C MET A 7 53.08 -31.80 39.36
N ILE A 8 53.36 -31.03 38.31
CA ILE A 8 52.34 -30.26 37.59
C ILE A 8 51.38 -31.25 36.93
N LYS A 9 50.22 -31.46 37.56
CA LYS A 9 49.09 -32.23 37.01
C LYS A 9 48.58 -31.47 35.79
N ARG A 10 48.93 -31.91 34.57
CA ARG A 10 48.33 -31.40 33.33
C ARG A 10 46.82 -31.65 33.41
N ARG A 11 46.03 -30.59 33.46
CA ARG A 11 44.57 -30.71 33.31
C ARG A 11 44.34 -31.27 31.90
N LYS A 12 43.54 -32.33 31.79
CA LYS A 12 43.09 -32.85 30.50
C LYS A 12 42.20 -31.77 29.89
N ASP A 13 42.76 -30.96 28.99
CA ASP A 13 41.96 -30.12 28.12
C ASP A 13 41.17 -31.06 27.22
N GLN A 14 39.88 -31.19 27.49
CA GLN A 14 38.95 -31.93 26.66
C GLN A 14 38.75 -31.11 25.38
N GLY A 15 39.56 -31.39 24.36
CA GLY A 15 39.40 -30.80 23.04
C GLY A 15 38.08 -31.25 22.41
N PHE A 16 37.42 -30.33 21.73
CA PHE A 16 36.23 -30.60 20.91
C PHE A 16 36.57 -31.67 19.87
N THR A 17 35.74 -32.70 19.76
CA THR A 17 35.95 -33.75 18.76
C THR A 17 35.54 -33.24 17.38
N LEU A 18 36.23 -33.70 16.32
CA LEU A 18 35.84 -33.38 14.94
C LEU A 18 34.41 -33.81 14.64
N ILE A 19 33.96 -34.93 15.24
CA ILE A 19 32.59 -35.42 15.06
C ILE A 19 31.54 -34.50 15.69
N GLU A 20 31.82 -33.88 16.84
CA GLU A 20 30.92 -32.88 17.43
C GLU A 20 30.78 -31.67 16.50
N LEU A 21 31.88 -31.20 15.90
CA LEU A 21 31.81 -30.11 14.92
C LEU A 21 31.00 -30.50 13.68
N MET A 22 31.15 -31.74 13.19
CA MET A 22 30.41 -32.23 12.02
C MET A 22 28.91 -32.30 12.26
N ILE A 23 28.47 -32.71 13.45
CA ILE A 23 27.04 -32.74 13.80
C ILE A 23 26.48 -31.32 13.86
N VAL A 24 27.24 -30.36 14.42
CA VAL A 24 26.80 -28.96 14.53
C VAL A 24 26.57 -28.35 13.14
N ILE A 25 27.52 -28.52 12.21
CA ILE A 25 27.33 -27.99 10.85
C ILE A 25 26.21 -28.71 10.09
N ALA A 26 25.99 -30.00 10.34
CA ALA A 26 24.89 -30.75 9.75
C ALA A 26 23.53 -30.22 10.24
N VAL A 27 23.39 -29.96 11.54
CA VAL A 27 22.17 -29.38 12.12
C VAL A 27 21.95 -27.95 11.63
N ILE A 28 22.99 -27.11 11.63
CA ILE A 28 22.90 -25.73 11.09
C ILE A 28 22.49 -25.75 9.61
N GLY A 29 23.03 -26.67 8.81
CA GLY A 29 22.67 -26.84 7.40
C GLY A 29 21.20 -27.17 7.18
N ILE A 30 20.63 -28.07 8.00
CA ILE A 30 19.20 -28.41 7.94
C ILE A 30 18.35 -27.21 8.35
N LEU A 31 18.70 -26.55 9.46
CA LEU A 31 17.95 -25.40 9.97
C LEU A 31 17.97 -24.24 8.97
N ALA A 32 19.11 -23.96 8.33
CA ALA A 32 19.26 -22.86 7.38
C ALA A 32 18.30 -22.95 6.18
N ILE A 33 17.94 -24.16 5.73
CA ILE A 33 17.01 -24.37 4.61
C ILE A 33 15.57 -23.97 4.99
N VAL A 34 15.13 -24.33 6.20
CA VAL A 34 13.77 -24.04 6.68
C VAL A 34 13.63 -22.59 7.13
N LEU A 35 14.74 -21.97 7.56
CA LEU A 35 14.79 -20.61 8.09
C LEU A 35 14.78 -19.50 7.05
N VAL A 36 14.56 -19.76 5.75
CA VAL A 36 14.47 -18.67 4.75
C VAL A 36 13.07 -18.04 4.81
N PRO A 37 12.87 -16.88 5.46
CA PRO A 37 11.59 -16.18 5.41
C PRO A 37 11.30 -15.70 3.99
N LYS A 38 10.05 -15.84 3.56
CA LYS A 38 9.55 -15.26 2.30
C LYS A 38 9.36 -13.75 2.42
N VAL A 39 10.44 -13.00 2.62
CA VAL A 39 10.43 -11.55 2.85
C VAL A 39 9.76 -10.75 1.72
N GLY A 40 9.83 -11.23 0.47
CA GLY A 40 9.23 -10.56 -0.69
C GLY A 40 7.69 -10.52 -0.66
N THR A 41 7.06 -11.63 -0.30
CA THR A 41 5.58 -11.73 -0.24
C THR A 41 5.03 -10.87 0.89
N ILE A 42 5.68 -10.88 2.06
CA ILE A 42 5.27 -10.08 3.22
C ILE A 42 5.33 -8.58 2.90
N LYS A 43 6.40 -8.12 2.23
CA LYS A 43 6.55 -6.71 1.83
C LYS A 43 5.47 -6.27 0.83
N THR A 44 5.12 -7.13 -0.11
CA THR A 44 4.08 -6.84 -1.10
C THR A 44 2.70 -6.78 -0.44
N GLN A 45 2.42 -7.71 0.47
CA GLN A 45 1.18 -7.72 1.25
C GLN A 45 1.04 -6.47 2.14
N SER A 46 2.12 -6.06 2.83
CA SER A 46 2.09 -4.84 3.66
C SER A 46 1.83 -3.58 2.83
N LYS A 47 2.34 -3.54 1.59
CA LYS A 47 2.08 -2.42 0.66
C LYS A 47 0.61 -2.39 0.23
N GLY A 48 0.02 -3.55 -0.09
CA GLY A 48 -1.41 -3.64 -0.40
C GLY A 48 -2.30 -3.19 0.76
N THR A 49 -1.97 -3.57 1.99
CA THR A 49 -2.65 -3.07 3.20
C THR A 49 -2.50 -1.55 3.37
N GLY A 50 -1.36 -0.98 2.95
CA GLY A 50 -1.16 0.47 2.90
C GLY A 50 -2.13 1.16 1.95
N VAL A 51 -2.34 0.61 0.74
CA VAL A 51 -3.29 1.16 -0.24
C VAL A 51 -4.71 1.09 0.29
N GLU A 52 -5.09 -0.03 0.91
CA GLU A 52 -6.40 -0.13 1.57
C GLU A 52 -6.57 0.89 2.71
N THR A 53 -5.48 1.27 3.37
CA THR A 53 -5.52 2.29 4.42
C THR A 53 -5.76 3.67 3.82
N ASN A 54 -5.07 4.02 2.74
CA ASN A 54 -5.36 5.23 1.97
C ASN A 54 -6.82 5.25 1.51
N MET A 55 -7.32 4.12 0.99
CA MET A 55 -8.71 3.97 0.54
C MET A 55 -9.70 4.22 1.69
N ARG A 56 -9.44 3.71 2.90
CA ARG A 56 -10.28 3.96 4.09
C ARG A 56 -10.29 5.43 4.50
N VAL A 57 -9.16 6.11 4.42
CA VAL A 57 -9.06 7.56 4.72
C VAL A 57 -9.91 8.36 3.72
N VAL A 58 -9.75 8.05 2.42
CA VAL A 58 -10.54 8.67 1.34
C VAL A 58 -12.03 8.38 1.50
N GLN A 59 -12.39 7.13 1.78
CA GLN A 59 -13.77 6.70 2.05
C GLN A 59 -14.40 7.51 3.18
N GLY A 60 -13.72 7.64 4.32
CA GLY A 60 -14.23 8.39 5.46
C GLY A 60 -14.46 9.87 5.15
N PHE A 61 -13.59 10.48 4.34
CA PHE A 61 -13.78 11.85 3.87
C PHE A 61 -15.02 11.98 2.97
N VAL A 62 -15.16 11.08 1.98
CA VAL A 62 -16.29 11.07 1.04
C VAL A 62 -17.61 10.84 1.77
N GLU A 63 -17.67 9.86 2.69
CA GLU A 63 -18.86 9.57 3.51
C GLU A 63 -19.28 10.78 4.35
N SER A 64 -18.32 11.56 4.87
CA SER A 64 -18.61 12.78 5.63
C SER A 64 -19.27 13.88 4.77
N LYS A 65 -19.08 13.86 3.45
CA LYS A 65 -19.50 14.94 2.55
C LYS A 65 -20.64 14.58 1.61
N ILE A 66 -20.84 13.30 1.27
CA ILE A 66 -21.76 12.87 0.22
C ILE A 66 -23.19 13.38 0.42
N ASN A 67 -23.71 13.32 1.66
CA ASN A 67 -25.02 13.86 2.01
C ASN A 67 -25.12 15.38 1.80
N THR A 68 -24.05 16.12 2.09
CA THR A 68 -24.01 17.57 1.86
C THR A 68 -24.00 17.86 0.36
N TRP A 69 -23.21 17.14 -0.41
CA TRP A 69 -23.11 17.34 -1.86
C TRP A 69 -24.41 17.06 -2.58
N VAL A 70 -25.13 16.00 -2.20
CA VAL A 70 -26.44 15.69 -2.78
C VAL A 70 -27.48 16.76 -2.43
N ASN A 71 -27.56 17.15 -1.15
CA ASN A 71 -28.52 18.18 -0.71
C ASN A 71 -28.25 19.56 -1.33
N GLN A 72 -26.97 19.89 -1.56
CA GLN A 72 -26.56 21.16 -2.15
C GLN A 72 -26.46 21.10 -3.68
N LYS A 73 -26.77 19.95 -4.31
CA LYS A 73 -26.64 19.75 -5.76
C LYS A 73 -25.24 20.12 -6.27
N THR A 74 -24.22 19.76 -5.50
CA THR A 74 -22.82 19.93 -5.89
C THR A 74 -22.53 19.10 -7.13
N THR A 75 -21.89 19.70 -8.12
CA THR A 75 -21.50 19.00 -9.35
C THR A 75 -20.34 18.04 -9.09
N ALA A 76 -20.19 17.00 -9.92
CA ALA A 76 -19.07 16.07 -9.83
C ALA A 76 -17.71 16.79 -9.90
N THR A 77 -17.59 17.79 -10.79
CA THR A 77 -16.38 18.62 -10.91
C THR A 77 -16.05 19.37 -9.62
N THR A 78 -17.06 19.95 -8.96
CA THR A 78 -16.85 20.64 -7.68
C THR A 78 -16.50 19.65 -6.57
N ALA A 79 -17.18 18.50 -6.51
CA ALA A 79 -16.87 17.46 -5.52
C ALA A 79 -15.45 16.92 -5.70
N ALA A 80 -15.02 16.66 -6.94
CA ALA A 80 -13.65 16.26 -7.25
C ALA A 80 -12.63 17.28 -6.75
N GLY A 81 -12.82 18.58 -7.04
CA GLY A 81 -11.93 19.63 -6.54
C GLY A 81 -11.91 19.75 -5.00
N ILE A 82 -13.02 19.45 -4.32
CA ILE A 82 -13.06 19.41 -2.84
C ILE A 82 -12.26 18.21 -2.30
N ILE A 83 -12.35 17.05 -2.95
CA ILE A 83 -11.58 15.86 -2.56
C ILE A 83 -10.09 16.09 -2.81
N ASP A 84 -9.74 16.64 -3.97
CA ASP A 84 -8.38 17.00 -4.34
C ASP A 84 -7.72 17.88 -3.28
N ALA A 85 -8.37 19.01 -2.98
CA ALA A 85 -7.92 19.96 -1.97
C ALA A 85 -7.82 19.36 -0.55
N ALA A 86 -8.57 18.30 -0.26
CA ALA A 86 -8.50 17.63 1.04
C ALA A 86 -7.23 16.77 1.20
N PHE A 87 -6.61 16.33 0.11
CA PHE A 87 -5.42 15.48 0.13
C PHE A 87 -4.17 16.14 -0.48
N THR A 88 -4.24 17.44 -0.75
CA THR A 88 -3.09 18.26 -1.16
C THR A 88 -2.36 18.85 0.06
N GLY A 89 -1.04 18.99 -0.03
CA GLY A 89 -0.21 19.64 0.98
C GLY A 89 0.36 18.71 2.06
N GLU A 90 1.56 19.03 2.54
CA GLU A 90 2.44 18.17 3.37
C GLU A 90 1.79 17.49 4.58
N SER A 91 0.76 18.08 5.18
CA SER A 91 0.10 17.53 6.38
C SER A 91 -0.97 16.48 6.09
N ASN A 92 -1.51 16.45 4.87
CA ASN A 92 -2.65 15.58 4.50
C ASN A 92 -2.40 14.77 3.21
N GLN A 93 -1.20 14.87 2.63
CA GLN A 93 -0.78 14.06 1.49
C GLN A 93 -0.81 12.57 1.84
N LEU A 94 -1.42 11.80 0.95
CA LEU A 94 -1.35 10.35 0.98
C LEU A 94 0.02 9.91 0.44
N THR A 95 0.50 8.75 0.89
CA THR A 95 1.74 8.17 0.36
C THR A 95 1.42 6.88 -0.37
N ASN A 96 1.95 6.73 -1.58
CA ASN A 96 1.82 5.49 -2.34
C ASN A 96 2.77 4.43 -1.74
N PRO A 97 2.27 3.31 -1.16
CA PRO A 97 3.13 2.33 -0.48
C PRO A 97 4.07 1.58 -1.42
N TYR A 98 3.74 1.53 -2.71
CA TYR A 98 4.52 0.77 -3.69
C TYR A 98 5.71 1.54 -4.23
N THR A 99 5.54 2.84 -4.44
CA THR A 99 6.54 3.75 -5.02
C THR A 99 7.22 4.62 -3.97
N SER A 100 6.65 4.71 -2.76
CA SER A 100 7.09 5.56 -1.66
C SER A 100 7.10 7.05 -2.00
N LEU A 101 6.30 7.45 -2.99
CA LEU A 101 6.11 8.84 -3.35
C LEU A 101 4.90 9.40 -2.59
N ALA A 102 5.10 10.54 -1.94
CA ALA A 102 4.03 11.44 -1.52
C ALA A 102 3.89 12.47 -2.64
N VAL A 103 2.78 12.40 -3.37
CA VAL A 103 2.43 13.30 -4.45
C VAL A 103 1.03 13.77 -4.12
N ASP A 104 0.73 15.04 -4.42
CA ASP A 104 -0.63 15.57 -4.32
C ASP A 104 -1.61 14.69 -5.10
N ALA A 105 -2.89 14.73 -4.71
CA ALA A 105 -3.95 14.13 -5.50
C ALA A 105 -3.95 14.73 -6.91
N ASP A 106 -4.23 13.90 -7.92
CA ASP A 106 -4.39 14.37 -9.29
C ASP A 106 -5.86 14.28 -9.71
N SER A 107 -6.34 15.36 -10.33
CA SER A 107 -7.72 15.56 -10.75
C SER A 107 -7.75 16.00 -12.21
N GLY A 108 -8.12 15.10 -13.12
CA GLY A 108 -8.18 15.44 -14.54
C GLY A 108 -8.47 14.27 -15.48
N VAL A 109 -8.97 14.61 -16.67
CA VAL A 109 -9.15 13.69 -17.82
C VAL A 109 -7.84 13.41 -18.55
N ASP A 110 -6.76 14.10 -18.14
CA ASP A 110 -5.44 13.93 -18.72
C ASP A 110 -4.70 12.72 -18.15
N ALA A 111 -4.06 12.03 -19.08
CA ALA A 111 -3.92 10.60 -19.05
C ALA A 111 -2.58 10.15 -18.43
N ASP A 112 -2.05 10.77 -17.37
CA ASP A 112 -0.86 10.20 -16.72
C ASP A 112 -0.53 10.67 -15.28
N PRO A 113 -1.39 10.37 -14.28
CA PRO A 113 -0.99 10.42 -12.88
C PRO A 113 0.01 9.29 -12.56
N VAL A 114 1.29 9.48 -12.88
CA VAL A 114 2.32 8.48 -12.58
C VAL A 114 2.52 8.39 -11.06
N ASN A 115 2.28 7.20 -10.49
CA ASN A 115 2.57 6.87 -9.09
C ASN A 115 1.86 7.70 -8.02
N VAL A 116 0.74 8.34 -8.34
CA VAL A 116 -0.02 9.12 -7.35
C VAL A 116 -0.70 8.18 -6.33
N PRO A 117 -0.88 8.63 -5.08
CA PRO A 117 -1.58 7.87 -4.06
C PRO A 117 -3.11 7.90 -4.25
N LEU A 118 -3.64 8.95 -4.89
CA LEU A 118 -5.05 9.18 -5.13
C LEU A 118 -5.26 9.81 -6.52
N TYR A 119 -6.18 9.25 -7.30
CA TYR A 119 -6.59 9.75 -8.60
C TYR A 119 -8.12 9.91 -8.66
N ILE A 120 -8.62 11.06 -9.11
CA ILE A 120 -10.04 11.42 -9.04
C ILE A 120 -10.59 11.61 -10.45
N LEU A 121 -11.58 10.79 -10.83
CA LEU A 121 -12.27 10.89 -12.10
C LEU A 121 -13.68 11.45 -11.91
N THR A 122 -14.01 12.43 -12.74
CA THR A 122 -15.37 12.92 -12.94
C THR A 122 -15.90 12.27 -14.21
N THR A 123 -16.81 11.31 -14.08
CA THR A 123 -17.22 10.48 -15.21
C THR A 123 -18.07 11.30 -16.19
N THR A 124 -17.69 11.32 -17.48
CA THR A 124 -18.64 11.40 -18.61
C THR A 124 -18.30 10.24 -19.56
N THR A 125 -18.62 9.02 -19.14
CA THR A 125 -18.50 7.76 -19.90
C THR A 125 -17.07 7.23 -20.15
N GLY A 126 -16.81 6.01 -19.67
CA GLY A 126 -15.95 5.06 -20.38
C GLY A 126 -14.49 4.90 -19.96
N ASN A 127 -14.07 5.40 -18.79
CA ASN A 127 -12.75 5.03 -18.30
C ASN A 127 -12.82 3.67 -17.61
N ASP A 128 -12.01 2.73 -18.07
CA ASP A 128 -12.00 1.33 -17.65
C ASP A 128 -11.26 1.21 -16.29
N ILE A 129 -11.87 1.73 -15.23
CA ILE A 129 -11.28 1.85 -13.88
C ILE A 129 -11.01 0.46 -13.27
N THR A 130 -11.74 -0.55 -13.72
CA THR A 130 -11.66 -1.94 -13.24
C THR A 130 -10.53 -2.75 -13.86
N SER A 131 -9.97 -2.33 -15.00
CA SER A 131 -9.04 -3.15 -15.79
C SER A 131 -7.58 -2.72 -15.69
N GLY A 132 -7.26 -1.66 -14.92
CA GLY A 132 -5.88 -1.16 -14.81
C GLY A 132 -5.30 -0.69 -16.16
N ASN A 133 -6.12 -0.63 -17.22
CA ASN A 133 -5.70 -0.38 -18.58
C ASN A 133 -6.00 1.07 -18.97
N SER A 134 -5.36 1.98 -18.26
CA SER A 134 -5.05 3.28 -18.80
C SER A 134 -3.55 3.28 -18.99
N GLY A 135 -3.10 3.19 -20.24
CA GLY A 135 -1.73 2.86 -20.65
C GLY A 135 -0.64 3.29 -19.66
N VAL A 136 0.10 2.28 -19.17
CA VAL A 136 1.39 2.35 -18.45
C VAL A 136 1.40 3.25 -17.20
N GLY A 137 1.12 2.69 -16.01
CA GLY A 137 1.60 3.26 -14.73
C GLY A 137 0.60 3.99 -13.83
N LYS A 138 -0.69 4.06 -14.20
CA LYS A 138 -1.69 4.92 -13.52
C LYS A 138 -2.34 4.35 -12.25
N THR A 139 -2.13 3.07 -11.97
CA THR A 139 -2.82 2.37 -10.85
C THR A 139 -1.88 1.61 -9.94
N THR A 140 -0.56 1.72 -10.12
CA THR A 140 0.43 1.06 -9.26
C THR A 140 0.30 1.59 -7.83
N GLY A 141 -0.40 0.87 -6.96
CA GLY A 141 -0.59 1.29 -5.57
C GLY A 141 -1.48 2.50 -5.37
N THR A 142 -2.35 2.81 -6.33
CA THR A 142 -3.18 4.02 -6.34
C THR A 142 -4.60 3.72 -5.85
N VAL A 143 -5.23 4.70 -5.20
CA VAL A 143 -6.67 4.74 -4.95
C VAL A 143 -7.33 5.57 -6.04
N VAL A 144 -8.33 5.03 -6.72
CA VAL A 144 -9.07 5.71 -7.77
C VAL A 144 -10.49 6.01 -7.30
N ILE A 145 -10.98 7.23 -7.51
CA ILE A 145 -12.37 7.63 -7.24
C ILE A 145 -13.11 7.87 -8.55
N SER A 146 -14.31 7.32 -8.68
CA SER A 146 -15.28 7.64 -9.73
C SER A 146 -16.49 8.32 -9.10
N ILE A 147 -16.86 9.51 -9.56
CA ILE A 147 -18.06 10.21 -9.12
C ILE A 147 -19.12 10.10 -10.22
N GLU A 148 -20.24 9.44 -9.92
CA GLU A 148 -21.35 9.18 -10.84
C GLU A 148 -22.52 10.15 -10.58
N GLY A 149 -23.09 10.69 -11.66
CA GLY A 149 -24.05 11.81 -11.57
C GLY A 149 -23.35 13.13 -11.28
N GLY A 150 -24.10 14.20 -10.99
CA GLY A 150 -23.49 15.51 -10.69
C GLY A 150 -23.08 16.28 -11.95
N GLU A 151 -23.58 15.94 -13.13
CA GLU A 151 -23.26 16.59 -14.41
C GLU A 151 -23.74 18.05 -14.46
N SER A 152 -24.73 18.38 -13.62
CA SER A 152 -25.33 19.70 -13.48
C SER A 152 -25.88 19.89 -12.07
N THR A 153 -26.18 21.12 -11.66
CA THR A 153 -26.90 21.39 -10.40
C THR A 153 -28.35 20.85 -10.40
N THR A 154 -28.82 20.32 -11.53
CA THR A 154 -30.11 19.66 -11.67
C THR A 154 -30.03 18.15 -11.54
N GLU A 155 -28.85 17.56 -11.69
CA GLU A 155 -28.60 16.12 -11.67
C GLU A 155 -27.62 15.85 -10.52
N PRO A 156 -28.10 15.48 -9.32
CA PRO A 156 -27.24 15.32 -8.17
C PRO A 156 -26.32 14.11 -8.32
N ILE A 157 -25.21 14.10 -7.57
CA ILE A 157 -24.36 12.93 -7.40
C ILE A 157 -25.21 11.76 -6.91
N THR A 158 -25.08 10.62 -7.58
CA THR A 158 -25.84 9.40 -7.28
C THR A 158 -25.00 8.41 -6.48
N GLU A 159 -23.71 8.37 -6.76
CA GLU A 159 -22.82 7.30 -6.32
C GLU A 159 -21.37 7.76 -6.43
N ILE A 160 -20.54 7.32 -5.48
CA ILE A 160 -19.10 7.46 -5.55
C ILE A 160 -18.48 6.08 -5.36
N ASN A 161 -17.73 5.64 -6.37
CA ASN A 161 -16.97 4.39 -6.30
C ASN A 161 -15.52 4.68 -6.00
N ILE A 162 -14.93 3.87 -5.12
CA ILE A 162 -13.53 3.96 -4.73
C ILE A 162 -12.88 2.61 -5.01
N TYR A 163 -11.79 2.61 -5.75
CA TYR A 163 -11.06 1.41 -6.18
C TYR A 163 -9.64 1.48 -5.64
N ALA A 164 -9.17 0.42 -5.00
CA ALA A 164 -7.78 0.26 -4.59
C ALA A 164 -7.08 -0.67 -5.58
N HIS A 165 -5.89 -0.32 -6.04
CA HIS A 165 -5.12 -1.10 -7.00
C HIS A 165 -3.74 -1.53 -6.46
N ASP A 166 -3.25 -2.68 -6.91
CA ASP A 166 -1.95 -3.24 -6.51
C ASP A 166 -0.76 -2.70 -7.32
N ASP A 167 0.43 -3.29 -7.17
CA ASP A 167 1.64 -2.91 -7.91
C ASP A 167 1.57 -3.08 -9.43
N LYS A 168 0.60 -3.86 -9.91
CA LYS A 168 0.38 -4.14 -11.32
C LYS A 168 -0.86 -3.43 -11.85
N GLY A 169 -1.50 -2.62 -11.01
CA GLY A 169 -2.75 -1.96 -11.35
C GLY A 169 -3.95 -2.90 -11.36
N ALA A 170 -3.85 -4.08 -10.75
CA ALA A 170 -4.98 -4.97 -10.57
C ALA A 170 -5.82 -4.52 -9.38
N LEU A 171 -7.14 -4.71 -9.48
CA LEU A 171 -8.08 -4.32 -8.44
C LEU A 171 -7.87 -5.16 -7.16
N LEU A 172 -7.54 -4.50 -6.06
CA LEU A 172 -7.47 -5.09 -4.72
C LEU A 172 -8.84 -5.07 -4.04
N LYS A 173 -9.53 -3.93 -4.11
CA LYS A 173 -10.79 -3.71 -3.40
C LYS A 173 -11.61 -2.60 -4.05
N THR A 174 -12.93 -2.72 -3.94
CA THR A 174 -13.88 -1.66 -4.31
C THR A 174 -14.75 -1.32 -3.10
N VAL A 175 -15.03 -0.04 -2.94
CA VAL A 175 -15.99 0.50 -2.00
C VAL A 175 -16.97 1.38 -2.76
N LYS A 176 -18.25 1.23 -2.42
CA LYS A 176 -19.32 2.05 -2.95
C LYS A 176 -19.85 2.94 -1.85
N VAL A 177 -19.91 4.25 -2.11
CA VAL A 177 -20.51 5.24 -1.21
C VAL A 177 -21.73 5.83 -1.90
N THR A 178 -22.89 5.70 -1.26
CA THR A 178 -24.16 6.28 -1.70
C THR A 178 -24.64 7.30 -0.67
N PRO A 179 -25.42 8.31 -1.09
CA PRO A 179 -26.01 9.31 -0.19
C PRO A 179 -26.83 8.69 0.94
#